data_AF-K1TJS4-F1
#
_entry.id   AF-K1TJS4-F1
#
_cell.length_a   1.000
_cell.length_b   1.000
_cell.length_c   1.000
_cell.angle_alpha   90.00
_cell.angle_beta   90.00
_cell.angle_gamma   90.00
#
_symmetry.space_group_name_H-M   'P 1'
#
loop_
_entity.id
_entity.type
_entity.pdbx_description
1 polymer ?
#
loop_
_entity_poly.entity_id
_entity_poly.type
_entity_poly.pdbx_seq_one_letter_code
_entity_poly.pdbx_strand_id
1 'polypeptide(L)' 'IGGMADAIYQGVHEAVIIDGRVPHSILLELFSNRGSGTRFYRRSHQE' A
#
# COMPACT_ATOMS: atom_id res chain seq x y z
N ILE A 1 -6.09 -9.14 5.97
CA ILE A 1 -6.14 -7.66 5.93
C ILE A 1 -6.02 -6.99 7.31
N GLY A 2 -6.43 -7.64 8.42
CA GLY A 2 -6.40 -7.05 9.77
C GLY A 2 -5.06 -6.43 10.15
N GLY A 3 -3.95 -7.16 9.99
CA GLY A 3 -2.61 -6.63 10.30
C GLY A 3 -2.21 -5.38 9.49
N MET A 4 -2.75 -5.18 8.28
CA MET A 4 -2.51 -3.94 7.53
C MET A 4 -3.31 -2.77 8.11
N ALA A 5 -4.56 -3.02 8.52
CA ALA A 5 -5.36 -2.03 9.20
C ALA A 5 -4.71 -1.63 10.52
N ASP A 6 -4.27 -2.60 11.32
CA ASP A 6 -3.57 -2.37 12.59
C ASP A 6 -2.31 -1.52 12.37
N ALA A 7 -1.47 -1.85 11.39
CA ALA A 7 -0.27 -1.07 11.06
C ALA A 7 -0.61 0.39 10.72
N ILE A 8 -1.63 0.61 9.90
CA ILE A 8 -2.09 1.96 9.55
C ILE A 8 -2.62 2.71 10.78
N TYR A 9 -3.39 2.04 11.65
CA TYR A 9 -3.87 2.64 12.90
C TYR A 9 -2.74 2.96 13.88
N GLN A 10 -1.65 2.19 13.86
CA GLN A 10 -0.43 2.41 14.66
C GLN A 10 0.53 3.44 14.04
N GLY A 11 0.14 4.13 12.96
CA GLY A 11 0.89 5.27 12.42
C GLY A 11 1.64 5.02 11.12
N VAL A 12 1.51 3.83 10.51
CA VAL A 12 2.00 3.63 9.14
C VAL A 12 1.16 4.48 8.17
N HIS A 13 1.83 5.29 7.37
CA HIS A 13 1.18 6.26 6.47
C HIS A 13 0.33 5.57 5.39
N GLU A 14 0.90 4.57 4.72
CA GLU A 14 0.24 3.76 3.70
C GLU A 14 0.83 2.35 3.66
N ALA A 15 0.03 1.38 3.23
CA ALA A 15 0.46 0.00 3.03
C ALA A 15 -0.07 -0.52 1.68
N VAL A 16 0.71 -1.35 0.99
CA VAL A 16 0.33 -1.90 -0.32
C VAL A 16 0.42 -3.43 -0.33
N ILE A 17 -0.60 -4.07 -0.89
CA ILE A 17 -0.56 -5.48 -1.29
C ILE A 17 -0.12 -5.54 -2.75
N ILE A 18 1.02 -6.18 -3.04
CA ILE A 18 1.60 -6.33 -4.38
C ILE A 18 1.47 -7.76 -4.91
N ASP A 19 1.43 -7.93 -6.23
CA ASP A 19 1.63 -9.23 -6.88
C ASP A 19 3.12 -9.54 -7.00
N GLY A 20 3.61 -10.40 -6.11
CA GLY A 20 5.02 -10.80 -6.07
C GLY A 20 5.50 -11.61 -7.28
N ARG A 21 4.61 -12.12 -8.13
CA ARG A 21 4.98 -12.91 -9.33
C ARG A 21 5.50 -12.03 -10.46
N VAL A 22 5.19 -10.73 -10.42
CA VAL A 22 5.68 -9.76 -11.40
C VAL A 22 7.16 -9.47 -11.15
N PRO A 23 8.05 -9.61 -12.16
CA PRO A 23 9.45 -9.26 -12.01
C PRO A 23 9.63 -7.82 -11.53
N HIS A 24 10.48 -7.63 -10.52
CA HIS A 24 10.75 -6.32 -9.92
C HIS A 24 9.50 -5.63 -9.34
N SER A 25 8.49 -6.39 -8.89
CA SER A 25 7.22 -5.87 -8.33
C SER A 25 7.41 -4.77 -7.27
N ILE A 26 8.42 -4.90 -6.39
CA ILE A 26 8.76 -3.88 -5.39
C ILE A 26 9.19 -2.58 -6.07
N LEU A 27 10.09 -2.65 -7.05
CA LEU A 27 10.57 -1.45 -7.76
C LEU A 27 9.44 -0.82 -8.58
N LEU A 28 8.59 -1.62 -9.19
CA LEU A 28 7.42 -1.13 -9.93
C LEU A 28 6.45 -0.39 -9.01
N GLU A 29 6.18 -0.90 -7.81
CA GLU A 29 5.27 -0.23 -6.87
C GLU A 29 5.87 1.07 -6.31
N LEU A 30 7.18 1.10 -6.03
CA LEU A 30 7.84 2.28 -5.46
C LEU A 30 8.13 3.37 -6.50
N PHE A 31 8.44 2.99 -7.74
CA PHE A 31 8.97 3.92 -8.76
C PHE A 31 8.10 4.02 -10.01
N SER A 32 6.90 3.44 -10.00
CA SER A 32 5.95 3.56 -11.11
C SER A 32 4.54 3.85 -10.61
N ASN A 33 3.81 4.66 -11.37
CA ASN A 33 2.37 4.82 -11.24
C ASN A 33 1.59 3.63 -11.85
N ARG A 34 2.28 2.64 -12.42
CA ARG A 34 1.69 1.41 -12.97
C ARG A 34 1.70 0.23 -11.98
N GLY A 35 2.01 0.47 -10.71
CA GLY A 35 1.88 -0.54 -9.66
C GLY A 35 0.47 -1.15 -9.69
N SER A 36 0.37 -2.46 -9.96
CA SER A 36 -0.91 -3.18 -9.99
C SER A 36 -1.40 -3.57 -8.58
N GLY A 37 -0.72 -3.08 -7.54
CA GLY A 37 -1.03 -3.38 -6.16
C GLY A 37 -2.32 -2.70 -5.69
N THR A 38 -2.79 -3.12 -4.52
CA THR A 38 -3.87 -2.42 -3.82
C THR A 38 -3.28 -1.62 -2.67
N ARG A 39 -3.47 -0.30 -2.71
CA ARG A 39 -2.98 0.65 -1.70
C ARG A 39 -4.05 0.95 -0.66
N PHE A 40 -3.62 0.96 0.60
CA PHE A 40 -4.44 1.25 1.78
C PHE A 40 -3.82 2.44 2.51
N TYR A 41 -4.64 3.41 2.87
CA TYR A 41 -4.24 4.59 3.62
C TYR A 41 -5.41 5.05 4.48
N ARG A 42 -5.12 5.72 5.60
CA ARG A 42 -6.15 6.31 6.44
C ARG A 42 -6.75 7.51 5.71
N ARG A 43 -8.06 7.49 5.41
CA ARG A 43 -8.76 8.72 5.01
C ARG A 43 -8.82 9.66 6.21
N SER A 44 -8.20 10.83 6.11
CA SER A 44 -8.58 11.96 6.94
C SER A 44 -9.94 12.45 6.47
N HIS A 45 -10.87 12.68 7.40
CA HIS A 45 -12.00 13.55 7.13
C HIS A 45 -11.41 14.94 6.83
N GLN A 46 -11.38 15.33 5.55
CA GLN A 46 -11.34 16.74 5.22
C GLN A 46 -12.75 17.27 5.45
N GLU A 47 -12.89 18.23 6.35
CA GLU A 47 -14.02 19.15 6.37
C GLU A 47 -14.06 19.98 5.08
#